data_AF-A0A6N0DWL4-F1
#
_entry.id   AF-A0A6N0DWL4-F1
#
_cell.length_a   1.000
_cell.length_b   1.000
_cell.length_c   1.000
_cell.angle_alpha   90.00
_cell.angle_beta   90.00
_cell.angle_gamma   90.00
#
_symmetry.space_group_name_H-M   'P 1'
#
loop_
_entity.id
_entity.type
_entity.pdbx_description
1 polymer ?
#
loop_
_entity_poly.entity_id
_entity_poly.type
_entity_poly.pdbx_seq_one_letter_code
_entity_poly.pdbx_strand_id
1 'polypeptide(L)' 'MTTCACDNCQFFDNQTKASSSAAEKAGLCRYNPPLPEDGKTSAWPVVAKQDWCGHFAATVERFMPAAAE' A
#
# COMPACT_ATOMS: atom_id res chain seq x y z
N MET A 1 -8.81 17.58 0.67
CA MET A 1 -9.58 16.32 0.64
C MET A 1 -8.59 15.20 0.50
N THR A 2 -8.51 14.30 1.48
CA THR A 2 -7.69 13.08 1.36
C THR A 2 -8.39 12.17 0.36
N THR A 3 -7.79 11.99 -0.82
CA THR A 3 -8.30 11.03 -1.79
C THR A 3 -7.97 9.62 -1.30
N CYS A 4 -8.94 8.73 -1.30
CA CYS A 4 -8.77 7.32 -0.94
C CYS A 4 -7.98 6.60 -2.05
N ALA A 5 -6.68 6.87 -2.13
CA ALA A 5 -5.78 6.31 -3.13
C ALA A 5 -4.65 5.54 -2.46
N CYS A 6 -4.13 4.51 -3.13
CA CYS A 6 -3.03 3.70 -2.63
C CYS A 6 -1.83 4.56 -2.21
N ASP A 7 -1.45 5.59 -2.97
CA ASP A 7 -0.32 6.49 -2.66
C ASP A 7 -0.37 7.14 -1.25
N ASN A 8 -1.58 7.33 -0.71
CA ASN A 8 -1.80 7.95 0.60
C ASN A 8 -2.14 6.94 1.71
N CYS A 9 -2.08 5.65 1.41
CA CYS A 9 -2.48 4.57 2.31
C CYS A 9 -1.26 3.97 3.00
N GLN A 10 -1.35 3.68 4.30
CA GLN A 10 -0.23 3.08 5.06
C GLN A 10 0.21 1.71 4.52
N PHE A 11 -0.68 1.02 3.81
CA PHE A 11 -0.43 -0.32 3.25
C PHE A 11 0.21 -0.29 1.87
N PHE A 12 0.43 0.89 1.28
CA PHE A 12 1.06 0.98 -0.02
C PHE A 12 2.57 0.93 0.11
N ASP A 13 3.16 -0.06 -0.52
CA ASP A 13 4.59 -0.25 -0.53
C ASP A 13 5.17 0.15 -1.90
N ASN A 14 5.85 1.29 -1.90
CA ASN A 14 6.60 1.85 -3.04
C ASN A 14 8.10 1.51 -2.96
N GLN A 15 8.57 0.96 -1.83
CA GLN A 15 10.00 0.72 -1.60
C GLN A 15 10.47 -0.64 -2.10
N THR A 16 9.58 -1.63 -2.12
CA THR A 16 9.88 -2.91 -2.77
C THR A 16 9.87 -2.66 -4.27
N LYS A 17 11.03 -2.85 -4.93
CA LYS A 17 11.09 -2.84 -6.40
C LYS A 17 10.19 -3.97 -6.91
N ALA A 18 8.93 -3.66 -7.23
CA ALA A 18 8.11 -4.55 -8.04
C ALA A 18 8.94 -4.86 -9.30
N SER A 19 9.03 -6.12 -9.70
CA SER A 19 9.90 -6.58 -10.80
C SER A 19 9.48 -6.07 -12.19
N SER A 20 8.71 -5.00 -12.27
CA SER A 20 8.23 -4.35 -13.48
C SER A 20 8.80 -2.94 -13.59
N SER A 21 9.27 -2.57 -14.78
CA SER A 21 9.90 -1.29 -15.14
C SER A 21 9.02 -0.04 -14.99
N ALA A 22 7.88 -0.13 -14.29
CA ALA A 22 6.92 0.93 -14.00
C ALA A 22 6.96 1.42 -12.53
N ALA A 23 8.03 1.10 -11.80
CA ALA A 23 8.19 1.37 -10.36
C ALA A 23 7.94 2.84 -9.94
N GLU A 24 8.12 3.81 -10.85
CA GLU A 24 7.89 5.23 -10.56
C GLU A 24 6.40 5.58 -10.29
N LYS A 25 5.47 4.79 -10.84
CA LYS A 25 4.02 5.03 -10.82
C LYS A 25 3.20 3.91 -10.16
N ALA A 26 3.86 2.80 -9.81
CA ALA A 26 3.22 1.59 -9.29
C ALA A 26 3.96 1.05 -8.06
N GLY A 27 3.20 0.43 -7.15
CA GLY A 27 3.71 -0.20 -5.93
C GLY A 27 2.87 -1.41 -5.56
N LEU A 28 3.07 -1.98 -4.38
CA LEU A 28 2.35 -3.15 -3.89
C LEU A 28 1.25 -2.75 -2.90
N CYS A 29 0.05 -3.31 -3.05
CA CYS A 29 -1.01 -3.17 -2.05
C CYS A 29 -0.82 -4.24 -0.97
N ARG A 30 -0.27 -3.89 0.20
CA ARG A 30 -0.03 -4.85 1.29
C ARG A 30 -1.27 -5.24 2.08
N TYR A 31 -2.41 -4.61 1.80
CA TYR A 31 -3.69 -4.99 2.39
C TYR A 31 -4.25 -6.27 1.75
N ASN A 32 -4.09 -6.43 0.43
CA ASN A 32 -4.52 -7.64 -0.27
C ASN A 32 -3.35 -8.62 -0.38
N PRO A 33 -3.28 -9.66 0.46
CA PRO A 33 -2.25 -10.68 0.33
C PRO A 33 -2.33 -11.35 -1.03
N PRO A 34 -1.20 -11.87 -1.52
CA PRO A 34 -1.18 -12.55 -2.80
C PRO A 34 -2.05 -13.81 -2.69
N LEU A 35 -2.86 -14.05 -3.73
CA LEU A 35 -3.71 -15.22 -3.77
C LEU A 35 -2.83 -16.45 -4.08
N PRO A 36 -3.11 -17.60 -3.46
CA PRO A 36 -2.46 -18.84 -3.84
C PRO A 36 -2.92 -19.21 -5.25
N GLU A 37 -1.98 -19.22 -6.20
CA GLU A 37 -2.19 -19.74 -7.55
C GLU A 37 -1.55 -21.13 -7.65
N ASP A 38 -2.30 -22.10 -8.17
CA ASP A 38 -1.87 -23.49 -8.25
C ASP A 38 -0.58 -23.61 -9.09
N GLY A 39 0.50 -24.11 -8.47
CA GLY A 39 1.79 -24.33 -9.13
C GLY A 39 2.65 -23.07 -9.39
N LYS A 40 2.29 -21.90 -8.86
CA LYS A 40 3.09 -20.66 -9.00
C LYS A 40 3.43 -20.00 -7.67
N THR A 41 4.55 -19.28 -7.65
CA THR A 41 4.91 -18.41 -6.52
C THR A 41 3.86 -17.31 -6.38
N SER A 42 3.23 -17.23 -5.21
CA SER A 42 2.27 -16.18 -4.88
C SER A 42 2.96 -14.81 -4.89
N ALA A 43 2.51 -13.91 -5.75
CA ALA A 43 3.08 -12.57 -5.93
C ALA A 43 2.11 -11.48 -5.49
N TRP A 44 2.62 -10.48 -4.78
CA TRP A 44 1.82 -9.35 -4.31
C TRP A 44 1.24 -8.57 -5.50
N PRO A 45 -0.02 -8.10 -5.39
CA PRO A 45 -0.64 -7.32 -6.45
C PRO A 45 0.07 -5.97 -6.62
N VAL A 46 0.51 -5.71 -7.84
CA VAL A 46 1.03 -4.40 -8.25
C VAL A 46 -0.15 -3.49 -8.58
N VAL A 47 -0.22 -2.32 -7.94
CA VAL A 47 -1.28 -1.32 -8.10
C VAL A 47 -0.66 0.03 -8.46
N ALA A 48 -1.38 0.86 -9.20
CA ALA A 48 -0.98 2.24 -9.44
C ALA A 48 -1.19 3.09 -8.19
N LYS A 49 -0.46 4.21 -8.09
CA LYS A 49 -0.61 5.19 -7.01
C LYS A 49 -2.05 5.68 -6.77
N GLN A 50 -2.82 5.76 -7.86
CA GLN A 50 -4.19 6.27 -7.89
C GLN A 50 -5.26 5.16 -7.81
N ASP A 51 -4.85 3.89 -7.69
CA ASP A 51 -5.80 2.79 -7.46
C ASP A 51 -6.43 2.85 -6.07
N TRP A 52 -7.57 2.16 -5.93
CA TRP A 52 -8.28 1.99 -4.68
C TRP A 52 -8.90 0.59 -4.60
N CYS A 53 -8.47 -0.18 -3.59
CA CYS A 53 -8.94 -1.55 -3.36
C CYS A 53 -10.18 -1.65 -2.43
N GLY A 54 -10.80 -0.52 -2.08
CA GLY A 54 -11.89 -0.46 -1.10
C GLY A 54 -11.42 -0.27 0.34
N HIS A 55 -10.12 -0.43 0.62
CA HIS A 55 -9.53 -0.22 1.95
C HIS A 55 -8.57 0.97 1.95
N PHE A 56 -8.72 1.83 2.95
CA PHE A 56 -7.86 2.99 3.16
C PHE A 56 -7.58 3.16 4.64
N ALA A 57 -6.31 3.26 4.99
CA ALA A 57 -5.89 3.62 6.33
C ALA A 57 -4.84 4.71 6.24
N ALA A 58 -5.22 5.92 6.66
CA ALA A 58 -4.30 7.05 6.70
C ALA A 58 -3.14 6.76 7.64
N THR A 59 -1.95 7.19 7.25
CA THR A 59 -0.79 7.26 8.14
C THR A 59 -1.06 8.36 9.15
N VAL A 60 -1.66 8.02 10.28
CA VAL A 60 -1.80 8.96 11.39
C VAL A 60 -0.45 9.05 12.08
N GLU A 61 0.29 10.12 11.83
CA GLU A 61 1.38 10.54 12.71
C GLU A 61 0.74 10.78 14.08
N ARG A 62 0.84 9.79 14.97
CA ARG A 62 0.26 9.85 16.32
C ARG A 62 1.06 10.88 17.13
N PHE A 63 0.75 12.16 16.95
CA PHE A 63 1.09 13.20 17.92
C PHE A 63 0.23 12.97 19.17
N MET A 64 0.63 12.02 20.01
CA MET A 64 0.21 11.98 21.41
C MET A 64 1.00 13.06 22.14
N PRO A 65 0.39 14.18 22.57
CA PRO A 65 1.04 14.98 23.60
C PRO A 65 1.19 14.08 24.82
N ALA A 66 2.43 13.93 25.29
CA ALA A 66 2.69 13.29 26.57
C ALA A 66 1.80 13.96 27.61
N ALA A 67 0.99 13.16 28.32
CA ALA A 67 0.26 13.64 29.46
C ALA A 67 1.28 14.20 30.46
N ALA A 68 1.28 15.52 30.62
CA ALA A 68 1.98 16.16 31.71
C ALA A 68 1.24 15.80 32.99
N GLU A 69 1.89 14.99 33.82
CA GLU A 69 1.58 14.82 35.24
C GLU A 69 2.19 15.97 36.07
#